data_AF-A0A326QLB9-F1
#
_entry.id   AF-A0A326QLB9-F1
#
_cell.length_a   1.000
_cell.length_b   1.000
_cell.length_c   1.000
_cell.angle_alpha   90.00
_cell.angle_beta   90.00
_cell.angle_gamma   90.00
#
_symmetry.space_group_name_H-M   'P 1'
#
loop_
_entity.id
_entity.type
_entity.pdbx_description
1 polymer ?
#
loop_
_entity_poly.entity_id
_entity_poly.type
_entity_poly.pdbx_seq_one_letter_code
_entity_poly.pdbx_strand_id
1 'polypeptide(L)'
;MLIRPLRLALVLAALSMAGPAALSQDRRTPAVPVQTFEPDPLTCKRDNLLAAYRRQLNQFASQPPKVLARLREVQLEMGEATLKRCAALGHLSRPEAEQIWREFQLMPLPTATVPSPDPAPVQRP
;
A
#
# COMPACT_ATOMS: atom_id res chain seq x y z
N MET A 1 14.01 61.98 -51.00
CA MET A 1 12.79 62.69 -50.56
C MET A 1 11.76 61.59 -50.23
N LEU A 2 11.21 61.35 -49.04
CA LEU A 2 10.90 62.18 -47.87
C LEU A 2 10.84 61.25 -46.60
N ILE A 3 11.51 61.67 -45.51
CA ILE A 3 11.01 61.83 -44.12
C ILE A 3 10.56 60.59 -43.28
N ARG A 4 11.33 60.35 -42.19
CA ARG A 4 11.00 59.63 -40.92
C ARG A 4 10.02 60.44 -40.04
N PRO A 5 9.22 59.86 -39.11
CA PRO A 5 9.67 59.64 -37.70
C PRO A 5 8.99 58.44 -36.95
N LEU A 6 9.74 57.59 -36.24
CA LEU A 6 10.07 57.66 -34.80
C LEU A 6 8.84 57.63 -33.85
N ARG A 7 8.62 56.50 -33.14
CA ARG A 7 8.25 56.39 -31.70
C ARG A 7 8.68 55.01 -31.19
N LEU A 8 9.80 54.87 -30.48
CA LEU A 8 9.97 55.04 -29.03
C LEU A 8 9.08 54.09 -28.22
N ALA A 9 9.64 52.95 -27.80
CA ALA A 9 9.23 52.24 -26.60
C ALA A 9 10.47 51.59 -25.98
N LEU A 10 11.12 52.42 -25.17
CA LEU A 10 12.11 52.05 -24.18
C LEU A 10 11.38 51.27 -23.07
N VAL A 11 11.74 50.01 -22.83
CA VAL A 11 11.51 49.37 -21.53
C VAL A 11 12.85 48.88 -21.03
N LEU A 12 13.35 49.60 -20.02
CA LEU A 12 14.43 49.26 -19.11
C LEU A 12 14.33 47.78 -18.70
N ALA A 13 15.37 46.97 -18.86
CA ALA A 13 16.53 46.88 -17.95
C ALA A 13 16.16 46.48 -16.52
N ALA A 14 16.93 45.49 -16.03
CA ALA A 14 16.99 44.95 -14.66
C ALA A 14 15.97 43.81 -14.38
N LEU A 15 16.31 42.65 -13.85
CA LEU A 15 17.48 42.28 -13.06
C LEU A 15 18.02 40.90 -13.46
N SER A 16 19.34 40.87 -13.55
CA SER A 16 20.21 39.71 -13.46
C SER A 16 19.86 38.84 -12.24
N MET A 17 19.40 37.62 -12.49
CA MET A 17 19.57 36.47 -11.59
C MET A 17 19.95 35.27 -12.45
N ALA A 18 21.08 35.39 -13.15
CA ALA A 18 21.79 34.24 -13.69
C ALA A 18 22.46 33.51 -12.50
N GLY A 19 21.65 32.82 -11.70
CA GLY A 19 22.17 31.73 -10.89
C GLY A 19 22.69 30.65 -11.85
N PRO A 20 23.87 30.04 -11.58
CA PRO A 20 24.36 28.98 -12.43
C PRO A 20 23.30 27.87 -12.42
N ALA A 21 22.75 27.59 -13.61
CA ALA A 21 21.94 26.41 -13.84
C ALA A 21 22.82 25.22 -13.50
N ALA A 22 22.71 24.72 -12.27
CA ALA A 22 23.22 23.43 -11.90
C ALA A 22 22.52 22.45 -12.84
N LEU A 23 23.27 21.93 -13.82
CA LEU A 23 22.88 20.81 -14.63
C LEU A 23 22.60 19.67 -13.67
N SER A 24 21.33 19.50 -13.28
CA SER A 24 20.86 18.29 -12.64
C SER A 24 21.14 17.17 -13.63
N GLN A 25 22.27 16.48 -13.45
CA GLN A 25 22.56 15.25 -14.14
C GLN A 25 21.43 14.29 -13.79
N ASP A 26 20.55 14.06 -14.75
CA ASP A 26 19.47 13.10 -14.69
C ASP A 26 20.10 11.71 -14.57
N ARG A 27 20.43 11.33 -13.33
CA ARG A 27 21.04 10.05 -13.02
C ARG A 27 19.94 9.02 -13.21
N ARG A 28 19.77 8.52 -14.45
CA ARG A 28 18.91 7.38 -14.76
C ARG A 28 19.33 6.24 -13.84
N THR A 29 18.51 5.99 -12.82
CA THR A 29 18.65 4.79 -12.02
C THR A 29 18.42 3.60 -12.96
N PRO A 30 19.28 2.57 -12.95
CA PRO A 30 19.02 1.38 -13.73
C PRO A 30 17.65 0.83 -13.31
N ALA A 31 16.76 0.63 -14.28
CA ALA A 31 15.45 0.08 -14.03
C ALA A 31 15.63 -1.36 -13.52
N VAL A 32 15.45 -1.58 -12.22
CA VAL A 32 15.42 -2.91 -11.64
C VAL A 32 14.11 -3.56 -12.07
N PRO A 33 14.11 -4.75 -12.70
CA PRO A 33 12.89 -5.44 -13.07
C PRO A 33 12.05 -5.73 -11.82
N VAL A 34 10.82 -5.21 -11.77
CA VAL A 34 9.86 -5.54 -10.71
C VAL A 34 9.21 -6.86 -11.08
N GLN A 35 9.57 -7.95 -10.40
CA GLN A 35 8.84 -9.20 -10.51
C GLN A 35 7.49 -9.06 -9.81
N THR A 36 6.42 -9.11 -10.60
CA THR A 36 5.05 -9.03 -10.08
C THR A 36 4.58 -10.43 -9.73
N PHE A 37 4.07 -10.63 -8.52
CA PHE A 37 3.49 -11.91 -8.13
C PHE A 37 2.25 -12.24 -8.98
N GLU A 38 2.23 -13.45 -9.54
CA GLU A 38 1.09 -14.02 -10.25
C GLU A 38 0.48 -15.13 -9.39
N PRO A 39 -0.70 -14.88 -8.78
CA PRO A 39 -1.36 -15.90 -7.97
C PRO A 39 -1.87 -17.02 -8.88
N ASP A 40 -1.54 -18.26 -8.53
CA ASP A 40 -2.09 -19.44 -9.20
C ASP A 40 -3.58 -19.66 -8.83
N PRO A 41 -4.31 -20.54 -9.56
CA PRO A 41 -5.72 -20.82 -9.28
C PRO A 41 -5.99 -21.33 -7.86
N LEU A 42 -5.03 -22.04 -7.25
CA LEU A 42 -5.18 -22.57 -5.91
C LEU A 42 -5.12 -21.43 -4.87
N THR A 43 -4.21 -20.49 -5.06
CA THR A 43 -4.03 -19.29 -4.24
C THR A 43 -5.30 -18.44 -4.24
N CYS A 44 -5.95 -18.32 -5.39
CA CYS A 44 -7.18 -17.55 -5.55
C CYS A 44 -8.44 -18.25 -5.01
N LYS A 45 -8.36 -19.49 -4.52
CA LYS A 45 -9.53 -20.12 -3.88
C LYS A 45 -9.95 -19.34 -2.64
N ARG A 46 -11.26 -19.14 -2.50
CA ARG A 46 -11.88 -18.45 -1.37
C ARG A 46 -11.30 -18.85 -0.01
N ASP A 47 -11.30 -20.14 0.32
CA ASP A 47 -10.85 -20.62 1.63
C ASP A 47 -9.37 -20.30 1.87
N ASN A 48 -8.54 -20.35 0.81
CA ASN A 48 -7.13 -20.04 0.89
C ASN A 48 -6.89 -18.54 1.11
N LEU A 49 -7.64 -17.68 0.44
CA LEU A 49 -7.59 -16.23 0.62
C LEU A 49 -8.00 -15.83 2.04
N LEU A 50 -9.13 -16.37 2.53
CA LEU A 50 -9.63 -16.11 3.89
C LEU A 50 -8.65 -16.62 4.96
N ALA A 51 -8.11 -17.82 4.77
CA ALA A 51 -7.13 -18.39 5.69
C ALA A 51 -5.81 -17.59 5.69
N ALA A 52 -5.33 -17.17 4.52
CA ALA A 52 -4.13 -16.35 4.40
C ALA A 52 -4.28 -15.00 5.12
N TYR A 53 -5.38 -14.28 4.85
CA TYR A 53 -5.68 -13.01 5.48
C TYR A 53 -5.72 -13.12 7.02
N ARG A 54 -6.40 -14.15 7.53
CA ARG A 54 -6.45 -14.43 8.98
C ARG A 54 -5.08 -14.74 9.56
N ARG A 55 -4.30 -15.62 8.91
CA ARG A 55 -2.96 -16.00 9.37
C ARG A 55 -2.03 -14.80 9.45
N GLN A 56 -2.07 -13.90 8.47
CA GLN A 56 -1.20 -12.73 8.47
C GLN A 56 -1.48 -11.79 9.65
N LEU A 57 -2.75 -11.56 10.01
CA LEU A 57 -3.08 -10.75 11.20
C LEU A 57 -2.73 -11.48 12.50
N ASN A 58 -2.96 -12.79 12.58
CA ASN A 58 -2.68 -13.59 13.78
C ASN A 58 -1.21 -13.60 14.18
N GLN A 59 -0.28 -13.44 13.24
CA GLN A 59 1.16 -13.30 13.54
C GLN A 59 1.48 -12.12 14.46
N PHE A 60 0.59 -11.14 14.52
CA PHE A 60 0.74 -9.93 15.33
C PHE A 60 -0.24 -9.86 16.50
N ALA A 61 -0.88 -10.98 16.87
CA ALA A 61 -1.94 -11.00 17.89
C ALA A 61 -1.53 -10.42 19.26
N SER A 62 -0.24 -10.40 19.60
CA SER A 62 0.28 -9.80 20.82
C SER A 62 0.44 -8.27 20.76
N GLN A 63 0.28 -7.67 19.58
CA GLN A 63 0.46 -6.23 19.38
C GLN A 63 -0.69 -5.43 20.00
N PRO A 64 -0.45 -4.16 20.38
CA PRO A 64 -1.50 -3.28 20.88
C PRO A 64 -2.67 -3.14 19.89
N PRO A 65 -3.92 -2.95 20.38
CA PRO A 65 -5.11 -2.85 19.52
C PRO A 65 -4.99 -1.80 18.40
N LYS A 66 -4.35 -0.66 18.68
CA LYS A 66 -4.10 0.40 17.69
C LYS A 66 -3.19 -0.06 16.55
N VAL A 67 -2.18 -0.88 16.85
CA VAL A 67 -1.27 -1.43 15.84
C VAL A 67 -2.00 -2.48 15.00
N LEU A 68 -2.79 -3.35 15.63
CA LEU A 68 -3.61 -4.33 14.94
C LEU A 68 -4.64 -3.69 14.01
N ALA A 69 -5.28 -2.59 14.43
CA ALA A 69 -6.19 -1.83 13.58
C ALA A 69 -5.47 -1.28 12.33
N ARG A 70 -4.27 -0.71 12.49
CA ARG A 70 -3.49 -0.21 11.36
C ARG A 70 -3.02 -1.33 10.43
N LEU A 71 -2.58 -2.47 10.97
CA LEU A 71 -2.20 -3.63 10.17
C LEU A 71 -3.38 -4.17 9.37
N ARG A 72 -4.59 -4.17 9.94
CA ARG A 72 -5.81 -4.54 9.24
C ARG A 72 -6.08 -3.64 8.05
N GLU A 73 -5.91 -2.32 8.17
CA GLU A 73 -6.08 -1.39 7.03
C GLU A 73 -5.14 -1.75 5.88
N VAL A 74 -3.85 -1.96 6.18
CA VAL A 74 -2.86 -2.36 5.16
C VAL A 74 -3.20 -3.72 4.55
N GLN A 75 -3.63 -4.69 5.36
CA GLN A 75 -4.06 -6.00 4.89
C GLN A 75 -5.29 -5.92 3.98
N LEU A 76 -6.23 -5.02 4.27
CA LEU A 76 -7.39 -4.76 3.41
C LEU A 76 -6.93 -4.21 2.05
N GLU A 77 -6.05 -3.23 2.00
CA GLU A 77 -5.53 -2.69 0.73
C GLU A 77 -4.87 -3.78 -0.13
N MET A 78 -4.01 -4.61 0.49
CA MET A 78 -3.36 -5.74 -0.20
C MET A 78 -4.37 -6.81 -0.63
N GLY A 79 -5.36 -7.10 0.22
CA GLY A 79 -6.44 -8.04 -0.06
C GLY A 79 -7.28 -7.59 -1.25
N GLU A 80 -7.63 -6.31 -1.33
CA GLU A 80 -8.38 -5.75 -2.46
C GLU A 80 -7.58 -5.89 -3.77
N ALA A 81 -6.29 -5.54 -3.74
CA ALA A 81 -5.41 -5.68 -4.90
C ALA A 81 -5.29 -7.14 -5.35
N THR A 82 -5.18 -8.07 -4.40
CA THR A 82 -5.12 -9.51 -4.67
C THR A 82 -6.41 -10.02 -5.32
N LEU A 83 -7.57 -9.64 -4.79
CA LEU A 83 -8.88 -10.01 -5.32
C LEU A 83 -9.08 -9.49 -6.74
N LYS A 84 -8.72 -8.22 -7.00
CA LYS A 84 -8.76 -7.63 -8.35
C LYS A 84 -7.88 -8.42 -9.32
N ARG A 85 -6.69 -8.83 -8.90
CA ARG A 85 -5.77 -9.60 -9.74
C ARG A 85 -6.27 -11.02 -10.01
N CYS A 86 -6.77 -11.73 -8.99
CA CYS A 86 -7.40 -13.05 -9.16
C CYS A 86 -8.60 -12.99 -10.12
N ALA A 87 -9.42 -11.94 -10.05
CA ALA A 87 -10.53 -11.74 -10.98
C ALA A 87 -10.05 -11.43 -12.41
N ALA A 88 -9.03 -10.58 -12.55
CA ALA A 88 -8.44 -10.24 -13.86
C ALA A 88 -7.82 -11.46 -14.56
N LEU A 89 -7.26 -12.41 -13.80
CA LEU A 89 -6.70 -13.67 -14.30
C LEU A 89 -7.77 -14.76 -14.52
N GLY A 90 -9.04 -14.48 -14.25
CA GLY A 90 -10.14 -15.44 -14.43
C GLY A 90 -10.17 -16.57 -13.40
N HIS A 91 -9.43 -16.45 -12.29
CA HIS A 91 -9.44 -17.44 -11.20
C HIS A 91 -10.61 -17.25 -10.22
N LEU A 92 -11.23 -16.07 -10.24
CA LEU A 92 -12.43 -15.74 -9.49
C LEU A 92 -13.40 -14.96 -10.37
N SER A 93 -14.70 -15.13 -10.14
CA SER A 93 -15.69 -14.20 -10.70
C SER A 93 -15.68 -12.88 -9.93
N ARG A 94 -16.08 -11.78 -10.58
CA ARG A 94 -16.20 -10.47 -9.92
C ARG A 94 -17.17 -10.49 -8.72
N PRO A 95 -18.37 -11.10 -8.81
CA PRO A 95 -19.27 -11.20 -7.65
C PRO A 95 -18.66 -11.98 -6.48
N GLU A 96 -17.90 -13.04 -6.77
CA GLU A 96 -17.21 -13.83 -5.75
C GLU A 96 -16.08 -13.03 -5.08
N ALA A 97 -15.29 -12.28 -5.86
CA ALA A 97 -14.28 -11.36 -5.33
C ALA A 97 -14.90 -10.29 -4.41
N GLU A 98 -16.04 -9.70 -4.79
CA GLU A 98 -16.77 -8.74 -3.96
C GLU A 98 -17.33 -9.38 -2.67
N GLN A 99 -17.74 -10.64 -2.72
CA GLN A 99 -18.16 -11.38 -1.53
C GLN A 99 -17.01 -11.61 -0.56
N ILE A 100 -15.85 -12.08 -1.06
CA ILE A 100 -14.65 -12.29 -0.24
C ILE A 100 -14.17 -10.97 0.36
N TRP A 101 -14.25 -9.88 -0.40
CA TRP A 101 -13.90 -8.55 0.09
C TRP A 101 -14.72 -8.13 1.31
N ARG A 102 -16.05 -8.34 1.28
CA ARG A 102 -16.91 -8.10 2.44
C ARG A 102 -16.51 -8.96 3.64
N GLU A 103 -16.11 -10.20 3.41
CA GLU A 103 -15.66 -11.10 4.48
C GLU A 103 -14.35 -10.64 5.12
N PHE A 104 -13.40 -10.10 4.34
CA PHE A 104 -12.20 -9.46 4.90
C PHE A 104 -12.57 -8.27 5.80
N GLN A 105 -13.51 -7.43 5.36
CA GLN A 105 -13.96 -6.26 6.12
C GLN A 105 -14.68 -6.61 7.42
N LEU A 106 -15.37 -7.75 7.46
CA LEU A 106 -16.11 -8.21 8.64
C LEU A 106 -15.26 -9.09 9.58
N MET A 107 -14.10 -9.56 9.16
CA MET A 107 -13.27 -10.47 9.95
C MET A 107 -12.83 -9.81 11.27
N PRO A 108 -12.99 -10.43 12.45
CA PRO A 108 -12.58 -9.80 13.71
C PRO A 108 -11.05 -9.63 13.79
N LEU A 109 -10.59 -8.62 14.52
CA LEU A 109 -9.16 -8.50 14.87
C LEU A 109 -8.76 -9.65 15.81
N PRO A 110 -7.53 -10.16 15.71
CA PRO A 110 -7.03 -11.14 16.67
C PRO A 110 -7.02 -10.52 18.07
N THR A 111 -7.52 -11.26 19.05
CA THR A 111 -7.36 -10.92 20.46
C THR A 111 -6.05 -11.50 20.96
N ALA A 112 -5.29 -10.71 21.70
CA ALA A 112 -4.13 -11.21 22.43
C ALA A 112 -4.62 -12.32 23.36
N THR A 113 -4.12 -13.55 23.18
CA THR A 113 -4.22 -14.57 24.22
C THR A 113 -3.32 -14.10 25.34
N VAL A 114 -3.87 -13.37 26.32
CA VAL A 114 -3.15 -13.10 27.56
C VAL A 114 -2.86 -14.47 28.17
N PRO A 115 -1.59 -14.87 28.37
CA PRO A 115 -1.29 -16.08 29.11
C PRO A 115 -1.96 -15.93 30.48
N SER A 116 -2.88 -16.81 30.82
CA SER A 116 -3.39 -16.89 32.19
C SER A 116 -2.17 -17.06 33.09
N PRO A 117 -1.95 -16.23 34.13
CA PRO A 117 -0.91 -16.52 35.09
C PRO A 117 -1.20 -17.90 35.67
N ASP A 118 -0.22 -18.82 35.57
CA ASP A 118 -0.30 -20.12 36.21
C ASP A 118 -0.68 -19.91 37.69
N PRO A 119 -1.63 -20.69 38.23
CA PRO A 119 -1.89 -20.64 39.66
C PRO A 119 -0.58 -20.97 40.39
N ALA A 120 -0.18 -20.08 41.32
CA ALA A 120 1.03 -20.24 42.11
C ALA A 120 1.09 -21.65 42.73
N PRO A 121 2.28 -22.29 42.81
CA PRO A 121 2.40 -23.64 43.34
C PRO A 121 1.86 -23.67 44.77
N VAL A 122 0.82 -24.48 44.98
CA VAL A 122 0.25 -24.76 46.30
C VAL A 122 1.32 -25.50 47.12
N GLN A 123 2.05 -24.77 47.96
CA GLN A 123 2.89 -25.36 49.00
C GLN A 123 1.94 -26.01 50.02
N ARG A 124 1.84 -27.34 50.00
CA ARG A 124 1.21 -28.10 51.09
C ARG A 124 2.14 -28.13 52.30
N PRO A 125 1.60 -27.97 53.52
CA PRO A 125 2.36 -28.09 54.77
C PRO A 125 2.82 -29.52 55.05
#